data_AF-A0A0G1Y4P2-F1
#
_entry.id   AF-A0A0G1Y4P2-F1
#
_cell.length_a   1.000
_cell.length_b   1.000
_cell.length_c   1.000
_cell.angle_alpha   90.00
_cell.angle_beta   90.00
_cell.angle_gamma   90.00
#
_symmetry.space_group_name_H-M   'P 1'
#
loop_
_entity.id
_entity.type
_entity.pdbx_description
1 polymer ?
#
loop_
_entity_poly.entity_id
_entity_poly.type
_entity_poly.pdbx_seq_one_letter_code
_entity_poly.pdbx_strand_id
1 'polypeptide(L)'
;MSNPSVIYRAKTACKRKMQEGTVISFTTVNHPSEGFGAGPFIIGLIELQDGNRVMGQMRIPANCTLRIGQKVLPRMQLLRTNAQGLRIYDVVYELAVSQPLTVEQKLEFPGYIVALYETFPS
;
A
#
# COMPACT_ATOMS: atom_id res chain seq x y z
N MET A 1 5.79 14.38 -30.45
CA MET A 1 7.12 14.65 -29.85
C MET A 1 6.93 15.22 -28.44
N SER A 2 7.47 14.59 -27.40
CA SER A 2 7.45 15.15 -26.04
C SER A 2 8.60 16.14 -25.87
N ASN A 3 8.28 17.41 -25.58
CA ASN A 3 9.28 18.45 -25.30
C ASN A 3 9.84 18.27 -23.87
N PRO A 4 11.14 18.51 -23.61
CA PRO A 4 11.74 18.44 -22.28
C PRO A 4 10.94 19.11 -21.16
N SER A 5 10.26 20.23 -21.42
CA SER A 5 9.41 20.89 -20.43
C SER A 5 8.20 20.05 -20.00
N VAL A 6 7.61 19.29 -20.92
CA VAL A 6 6.49 18.37 -20.64
C VAL A 6 6.97 17.20 -19.78
N ILE A 7 8.14 16.66 -20.11
CA ILE A 7 8.77 15.57 -19.37
C ILE A 7 9.09 16.01 -17.93
N TYR A 8 9.67 17.20 -17.77
CA TYR A 8 9.96 17.76 -16.45
C TYR A 8 8.69 17.92 -15.61
N ARG A 9 7.64 18.54 -16.17
CA ARG A 9 6.35 18.70 -15.48
C ARG A 9 5.74 17.36 -15.08
N ALA A 10 5.77 16.36 -15.95
CA ALA A 10 5.28 15.02 -15.65
C ALA A 10 6.06 14.35 -14.51
N LYS A 11 7.39 14.47 -14.51
CA LYS A 11 8.25 13.97 -13.41
C LYS A 11 7.96 14.65 -12.09
N THR A 12 7.83 15.98 -12.08
CA THR A 12 7.53 16.76 -10.87
C THR A 12 6.14 16.42 -10.32
N ALA A 13 5.13 16.29 -11.18
CA ALA A 13 3.79 15.88 -10.78
C ALA A 13 3.77 14.47 -10.17
N CYS A 14 4.49 13.52 -10.78
CA CYS A 14 4.62 12.17 -10.25
C CYS A 14 5.30 12.16 -8.87
N LYS A 15 6.44 12.84 -8.73
CA LYS A 15 7.13 12.99 -7.43
C LYS A 15 6.24 13.59 -6.36
N ARG A 16 5.41 14.57 -6.73
CA ARG A 16 4.48 15.21 -5.80
C ARG A 16 3.40 14.24 -5.31
N LYS A 17 2.85 13.41 -6.20
CA LYS A 17 1.87 12.37 -5.82
C LYS A 17 2.48 11.27 -4.96
N MET A 18 3.79 11.01 -5.10
CA MET A 18 4.53 10.03 -4.30
C MET A 18 4.88 10.56 -2.90
N GLN A 19 3.90 11.15 -2.22
CA GLN A 19 3.97 11.56 -0.82
C GLN A 19 2.92 10.83 0.00
N GLU A 20 3.18 10.69 1.30
CA GLU A 20 2.16 10.23 2.24
C GLU A 20 1.00 11.24 2.30
N GLY A 21 -0.16 10.76 2.72
CA GLY A 21 -1.32 11.62 2.85
C GLY A 21 -2.31 11.13 3.89
N THR A 22 -3.39 11.90 4.03
CA THR A 22 -4.53 11.62 4.89
C THR A 22 -5.79 11.50 4.04
N VAL A 23 -6.61 10.49 4.31
CA VAL A 23 -7.90 10.30 3.63
C VAL A 23 -8.87 11.38 4.05
N ILE A 24 -9.39 12.15 3.09
CA ILE A 24 -10.38 13.20 3.32
C ILE A 24 -11.79 12.70 2.98
N SER A 25 -11.92 11.97 1.88
CA SER A 25 -13.15 11.30 1.49
C SER A 25 -12.83 10.08 0.64
N PHE A 26 -13.75 9.14 0.54
CA PHE A 26 -13.61 7.98 -0.33
C PHE A 26 -14.98 7.51 -0.82
N THR A 27 -14.97 6.79 -1.93
CA THR A 27 -16.16 6.12 -2.46
C THR A 27 -15.77 4.84 -3.19
N THR A 28 -16.75 3.95 -3.36
CA THR A 28 -16.58 2.69 -4.08
C THR A 28 -17.14 2.83 -5.49
N VAL A 29 -16.29 2.56 -6.48
CA VAL A 29 -16.67 2.45 -7.88
C VAL A 29 -17.11 1.00 -8.13
N ASN A 30 -18.42 0.76 -8.13
CA ASN A 30 -18.98 -0.59 -8.30
C ASN A 30 -18.94 -1.10 -9.74
N HIS A 31 -18.97 -0.19 -10.71
CA HIS A 31 -19.01 -0.52 -12.14
C HIS A 31 -17.81 0.16 -12.83
N PRO A 32 -16.60 -0.43 -12.70
CA PRO A 32 -15.41 0.10 -13.37
C PRO A 32 -15.57 0.07 -14.90
N SER A 33 -15.13 1.13 -15.58
CA SER A 33 -15.01 1.11 -17.04
C SER A 33 -13.90 0.16 -17.48
N GLU A 34 -13.89 -0.20 -18.77
CA GLU A 34 -12.88 -1.10 -19.33
C GLU A 34 -11.44 -0.66 -18.99
N GLY A 35 -10.63 -1.64 -18.57
CA GLY A 35 -9.23 -1.45 -18.21
C GLY A 35 -8.95 -1.03 -16.76
N PHE A 36 -9.96 -0.90 -15.89
CA PHE A 36 -9.76 -0.68 -14.45
C PHE A 36 -9.86 -1.95 -13.60
N GLY A 37 -9.99 -3.11 -14.24
CA GLY A 37 -10.21 -4.41 -13.60
C GLY A 37 -11.67 -4.84 -13.68
N ALA A 38 -11.95 -6.06 -13.21
CA ALA A 38 -13.27 -6.68 -13.30
C ALA A 38 -14.17 -6.45 -12.07
N GLY A 39 -13.60 -5.90 -10.98
CA GLY A 39 -14.29 -5.81 -9.69
C GLY A 39 -14.40 -4.38 -9.16
N PRO A 40 -15.30 -4.14 -8.19
CA PRO A 40 -15.37 -2.87 -7.49
C PRO A 40 -14.02 -2.46 -6.90
N PHE A 41 -13.71 -1.17 -6.94
CA PHE A 41 -12.52 -0.62 -6.33
C PHE A 41 -12.84 0.68 -5.60
N ILE A 42 -11.98 1.08 -4.67
CA ILE A 42 -12.19 2.29 -3.88
C ILE A 42 -11.30 3.40 -4.43
N ILE A 43 -11.88 4.59 -4.54
CA ILE A 43 -11.16 5.82 -4.84
C ILE A 43 -11.22 6.74 -3.62
N GLY A 44 -10.12 7.43 -3.36
CA GLY A 44 -10.00 8.36 -2.25
C GLY A 44 -9.59 9.74 -2.72
N LEU A 45 -10.13 10.77 -2.06
CA LEU A 45 -9.54 12.10 -2.02
C LEU A 45 -8.57 12.14 -0.84
N ILE A 46 -7.31 12.45 -1.13
CA ILE A 46 -6.22 12.39 -0.18
C ILE A 46 -5.57 13.75 -0.11
N GLU A 47 -5.39 14.26 1.10
CA GLU A 47 -4.59 15.45 1.37
C GLU A 47 -3.16 15.00 1.66
N LEU A 48 -2.24 15.39 0.78
CA LEU A 48 -0.83 15.07 0.90
C LEU A 48 -0.16 15.95 1.95
N GLN A 49 1.05 15.57 2.38
CA GLN A 49 1.82 16.33 3.36
C GLN A 49 2.10 17.79 2.92
N ASP A 50 2.21 18.05 1.62
CA ASP A 50 2.40 19.39 1.07
C ASP A 50 1.11 20.24 1.00
N GLY A 51 -0.01 19.72 1.52
CA GLY A 51 -1.32 20.35 1.52
C GLY A 51 -2.09 20.23 0.20
N ASN A 52 -1.49 19.65 -0.85
CA ASN A 52 -2.22 19.40 -2.09
C ASN A 52 -3.21 18.25 -1.92
N ARG A 53 -4.33 18.34 -2.63
CA ARG A 53 -5.32 17.27 -2.68
C ARG A 53 -5.22 16.51 -3.99
N VAL A 54 -5.23 15.19 -3.88
CA VAL A 54 -5.13 14.28 -5.01
C VAL A 54 -6.20 13.21 -4.93
N MET A 55 -6.67 12.76 -6.09
CA MET A 55 -7.50 11.57 -6.20
C MET A 55 -6.66 10.40 -6.66
N GLY A 56 -6.90 9.23 -6.06
CA GLY A 56 -6.22 8.00 -6.42
C GLY A 56 -7.01 6.77 -5.99
N GLN A 57 -6.69 5.63 -6.58
CA GLN A 57 -7.22 4.37 -6.09
C GLN A 57 -6.66 4.08 -4.70
N MET A 58 -7.46 3.38 -3.89
CA MET A 58 -7.08 2.97 -2.56
C MET A 58 -6.98 1.46 -2.47
N ARG A 59 -5.92 0.98 -1.80
CA ARG A 59 -5.79 -0.42 -1.40
C ARG A 59 -5.92 -0.54 0.10
N ILE A 60 -6.86 -1.38 0.51
CA ILE A 60 -7.16 -1.63 1.92
C ILE A 60 -6.80 -3.10 2.20
N PRO A 61 -5.93 -3.36 3.18
CA PRO A 61 -5.66 -4.73 3.62
C PRO A 61 -6.94 -5.42 4.09
N ALA A 62 -7.09 -6.73 3.83
CA ALA A 62 -8.32 -7.47 4.09
C ALA A 62 -8.83 -7.36 5.54
N ASN A 63 -7.93 -7.18 6.51
CA ASN A 63 -8.25 -7.11 7.93
C ASN A 63 -8.49 -5.67 8.43
N CYS A 64 -8.66 -4.70 7.53
CA CYS A 64 -8.77 -3.29 7.88
C CYS A 64 -10.02 -2.66 7.28
N THR A 65 -10.59 -1.70 8.01
CA THR A 65 -11.71 -0.88 7.54
C THR A 65 -11.21 0.52 7.23
N LEU A 66 -11.58 1.02 6.06
CA LEU A 66 -11.26 2.38 5.63
C LEU A 66 -12.10 3.41 6.38
N ARG A 67 -11.45 4.46 6.89
CA ARG A 67 -12.06 5.59 7.59
C ARG A 67 -11.39 6.89 7.17
N ILE A 68 -12.17 7.97 7.17
CA ILE A 68 -11.66 9.33 6.97
C ILE A 68 -10.70 9.67 8.11
N GLY A 69 -9.62 10.40 7.79
CA GLY A 69 -8.57 10.80 8.73
C GLY A 69 -7.41 9.81 8.84
N GLN A 70 -7.52 8.61 8.25
CA GLN A 70 -6.43 7.64 8.27
C GLN A 70 -5.26 8.06 7.36
N LYS A 71 -4.06 7.64 7.74
CA LYS A 71 -2.84 7.83 6.95
C LYS A 71 -2.75 6.80 5.82
N VAL A 72 -2.22 7.24 4.68
CA VAL A 72 -1.99 6.41 3.50
C VAL A 72 -0.61 6.63 2.95
N LEU A 73 -0.04 5.56 2.37
CA LEU A 73 1.26 5.57 1.70
C LEU A 73 1.06 5.40 0.20
N PRO A 74 1.80 6.17 -0.63
CA PRO A 74 1.73 6.04 -2.07
C PRO A 74 2.50 4.81 -2.55
N ARG A 75 1.97 4.12 -3.55
CA ARG A 75 2.61 2.97 -4.19
C ARG A 75 2.38 3.01 -5.69
N MET A 76 3.44 2.80 -6.46
CA MET A 76 3.30 2.61 -7.91
C MET A 76 2.72 1.22 -8.19
N GLN A 77 1.60 1.17 -8.93
CA GLN A 77 0.93 -0.07 -9.31
C GLN A 77 0.70 -0.13 -10.81
N LEU A 78 0.85 -1.32 -11.40
CA LEU A 78 0.39 -1.60 -12.76
C LEU A 78 -1.14 -1.54 -12.77
N LEU A 79 -1.71 -0.60 -13.53
CA LEU A 79 -3.15 -0.46 -13.70
C LEU A 79 -3.65 -1.41 -14.80
N ARG A 80 -3.02 -1.31 -15.98
CA ARG A 80 -3.42 -2.10 -17.15
C ARG A 80 -2.30 -2.19 -18.19
N THR A 81 -2.49 -3.09 -19.14
CA THR A 81 -1.70 -3.17 -20.35
C THR A 81 -2.59 -2.80 -21.53
N ASN A 82 -2.15 -1.86 -22.38
CA ASN A 82 -2.90 -1.48 -23.58
C ASN A 82 -2.80 -2.57 -24.66
N ALA A 83 -3.63 -2.47 -25.71
CA ALA A 83 -3.64 -3.40 -26.85
C ALA A 83 -2.27 -3.57 -27.54
N GLN A 84 -1.40 -2.56 -27.46
CA GLN A 84 -0.03 -2.57 -28.01
C GLN A 84 1.00 -3.20 -27.06
N GLY A 85 0.57 -3.79 -25.94
CA GLY A 85 1.46 -4.38 -24.94
C GLY A 85 2.11 -3.37 -23.98
N LEU A 86 1.80 -2.08 -24.08
CA LEU A 86 2.36 -1.05 -23.20
C LEU A 86 1.73 -1.11 -21.80
N ARG A 87 2.58 -1.19 -20.77
CA ARG A 87 2.18 -1.21 -19.36
C ARG A 87 1.94 0.21 -18.83
N ILE A 88 0.73 0.48 -18.35
CA ILE A 88 0.34 1.74 -17.72
C ILE A 88 0.38 1.58 -16.21
N TYR A 89 1.19 2.40 -15.56
CA TYR A 89 1.30 2.45 -14.11
C TYR A 89 0.65 3.73 -13.57
N ASP A 90 0.10 3.64 -12.36
CA ASP A 90 -0.43 4.78 -11.62
C ASP A 90 -0.07 4.70 -10.13
N VAL A 91 -0.25 5.80 -9.41
CA VAL A 91 -0.07 5.88 -7.96
C VAL A 91 -1.37 5.42 -7.28
N VAL A 92 -1.24 4.38 -6.47
CA VAL A 92 -2.30 3.83 -5.62
C VAL A 92 -1.92 4.06 -4.18
N TYR A 93 -2.89 4.41 -3.34
CA TYR A 93 -2.64 4.72 -1.94
C TYR A 93 -3.04 3.55 -1.06
N GLU A 94 -2.07 2.98 -0.37
CA GLU A 94 -2.25 1.88 0.57
C GLU A 94 -2.48 2.45 1.97
N LEU A 95 -3.43 1.86 2.71
CA LEU A 95 -3.66 2.24 4.09
C LEU A 95 -2.41 1.96 4.93
N ALA A 96 -1.92 2.97 5.65
CA ALA A 96 -0.81 2.83 6.57
C ALA A 96 -1.30 2.10 7.83
N VAL A 97 -1.29 0.78 7.80
CA VAL A 97 -1.68 -0.03 8.96
C VAL A 97 -0.48 -0.17 9.89
N SER A 98 -0.56 0.46 11.05
CA SER A 98 0.30 0.06 12.17
C SER A 98 -0.19 -1.29 12.65
N GLN A 99 0.45 -2.36 12.20
CA GLN A 99 0.33 -3.65 12.89
C GLN A 99 0.79 -3.38 14.32
N PRO A 100 -0.06 -3.55 15.36
CA PRO A 100 0.47 -3.60 16.70
C PRO A 100 1.44 -4.77 16.68
N LEU A 101 2.72 -4.50 16.92
CA LEU A 101 3.67 -5.56 17.22
C LEU A 101 3.07 -6.25 18.44
N THR A 102 2.44 -7.41 18.24
CA THR A 102 2.21 -8.33 19.33
C THR A 102 3.60 -8.61 19.83
N VAL A 103 4.00 -7.92 20.89
CA VAL A 103 5.18 -8.28 21.66
C VAL A 103 4.83 -9.67 22.14
N GLU A 104 5.22 -10.69 21.37
CA GLU A 104 5.26 -12.05 21.86
C GLU A 104 6.01 -11.91 23.17
N GLN A 105 5.28 -12.11 24.27
CA GLN A 105 5.87 -12.18 25.58
C GLN A 105 7.03 -13.13 25.40
N LYS A 106 8.25 -12.58 25.54
CA LYS A 106 9.49 -13.32 25.44
C LYS A 106 9.32 -14.46 26.42
N LEU A 107 8.95 -15.63 25.92
CA LEU A 107 8.96 -16.86 26.71
C LEU A 107 10.44 -17.02 27.03
N GLU A 108 10.84 -16.53 28.19
CA GLU A 108 12.16 -16.75 28.73
C GLU A 108 12.32 -18.26 28.71
N PHE A 109 13.16 -18.74 27.80
CA PHE A 109 13.48 -20.14 27.68
C PHE A 109 13.94 -20.60 29.06
N PRO A 110 13.23 -21.51 29.76
CA PRO A 110 13.47 -21.80 31.17
C PRO A 110 14.77 -22.57 31.42
N GLY A 111 15.56 -22.83 30.37
CA GLY A 111 16.98 -23.07 30.52
C GLY A 111 17.33 -24.39 31.15
N TYR A 112 16.96 -25.53 30.56
CA TYR A 112 17.68 -26.78 30.81
C TYR A 112 17.53 -27.77 29.66
N ILE A 113 18.68 -28.31 29.23
CA ILE A 113 18.77 -29.52 28.42
C ILE A 113 19.16 -30.63 29.39
N VAL A 114 18.27 -31.60 29.61
CA VAL A 114 18.59 -32.80 30.40
C VAL A 114 19.26 -33.80 29.46
N ALA A 115 20.58 -33.95 29.58
CA ALA A 115 21.29 -35.06 28.97
C ALA A 115 21.27 -36.23 29.96
N LEU A 116 20.49 -37.28 29.67
CA LEU A 116 20.58 -38.55 30.37
C LEU A 116 21.78 -39.30 29.79
N TYR A 117 22.81 -39.54 30.61
CA TYR A 117 23.83 -40.53 30.30
C TYR A 117 23.34 -41.88 30.83
N GLU A 118 23.18 -42.86 29.94
CA GLU A 118 23.01 -44.25 30.35
C GLU A 118 24.37 -44.77 30.81
N THR A 119 24.57 -44.89 32.13
CA THR A 119 25.59 -45.76 32.69
C THR A 119 25.20 -47.21 32.39
N PHE A 120 25.73 -47.78 31.31
CA PHE A 120 25.72 -49.23 31.12
C PHE A 120 26.71 -49.86 32.10
N PRO A 121 26.27 -50.78 32.99
CA PRO A 121 27.17 -51.56 33.81
C PRO A 121 27.56 -52.86 33.07
N SER A 122 28.85 -53.01 32.76
CA SER A 122 29.62 -54.27 32.88
C SER A 122 31.08 -54.02 32.54
#